data_AF-A0A4Q7IXY5-F1
#
_entry.id   AF-A0A4Q7IXY5-F1
#
_cell.length_a   1.000
_cell.length_b   1.000
_cell.length_c   1.000
_cell.angle_alpha   90.00
_cell.angle_beta   90.00
_cell.angle_gamma   90.00
#
_symmetry.space_group_name_H-M   'P 1'
#
loop_
_entity.id
_entity.type
_entity.pdbx_description
1 polymer ?
#
loop_
_entity_poly.entity_id
_entity_poly.type
_entity_poly.pdbx_seq_one_letter_code
_entity_poly.pdbx_strand_id
1 'polypeptide(L)'
;MNHTDHDDIRPDVRATARRLLYDLARRGELPAEALDTKDRSRLFAELWERGWTDAEIGVHTKTTTFTVARVRERLGLAPRTITKGAA
;
A
#
# COMPACT_ATOMS: atom_id res chain seq x y z
N MET A 1 44.51 18.24 -14.35
CA MET A 1 44.24 17.04 -15.17
C MET A 1 43.29 16.15 -14.39
N ASN A 2 42.32 15.61 -15.11
CA ASN A 2 41.01 15.13 -14.65
C ASN A 2 41.06 14.01 -13.61
N HIS A 3 40.16 14.06 -12.64
CA HIS A 3 39.35 12.87 -12.38
C HIS A 3 37.92 13.32 -12.13
N THR A 4 37.10 13.05 -13.14
CA THR A 4 35.69 13.40 -13.19
C THR A 4 34.95 12.67 -12.08
N ASP A 5 34.30 13.47 -11.26
CA ASP A 5 33.15 13.15 -10.45
C ASP A 5 32.12 12.37 -11.31
N HIS A 6 32.04 11.06 -11.10
CA HIS A 6 30.90 10.26 -11.53
C HIS A 6 30.66 9.19 -10.47
N ASP A 7 30.11 9.67 -9.36
CA ASP A 7 29.33 8.84 -8.45
C ASP A 7 28.30 8.09 -9.30
N ASP A 8 28.54 6.79 -9.50
CA ASP A 8 27.75 5.88 -10.32
C ASP A 8 26.38 5.74 -9.65
N ILE A 9 25.45 6.68 -9.91
CA ILE A 9 24.05 6.66 -9.44
C ILE A 9 23.32 5.53 -10.17
N ARG A 10 23.66 4.28 -9.86
CA ARG A 10 22.81 3.15 -10.18
C ARG A 10 21.62 3.21 -9.23
N PRO A 11 20.39 3.32 -9.75
CA PRO A 11 19.22 3.19 -8.90
C PRO A 11 19.27 1.82 -8.21
N ASP A 12 19.13 1.82 -6.90
CA ASP A 12 19.03 0.59 -6.13
C ASP A 12 17.88 -0.25 -6.71
N VAL A 13 18.23 -1.38 -7.32
CA VAL A 13 17.30 -2.24 -8.05
C VAL A 13 16.19 -2.74 -7.13
N ARG A 14 16.50 -2.96 -5.84
CA ARG A 14 15.51 -3.40 -4.85
C ARG A 14 14.55 -2.27 -4.50
N ALA A 15 15.05 -1.04 -4.35
CA ALA A 15 14.21 0.13 -4.13
C ALA A 15 13.28 0.38 -5.33
N THR A 16 13.78 0.18 -6.54
CA THR A 16 13.00 0.31 -7.79
C THR A 16 11.92 -0.76 -7.88
N ALA A 17 12.26 -2.03 -7.64
CA ALA A 17 11.31 -3.13 -7.60
C ALA A 17 10.23 -2.90 -6.52
N ARG A 18 10.61 -2.43 -5.33
CA ARG A 18 9.67 -2.11 -4.25
C ARG A 18 8.67 -1.03 -4.64
N ARG A 19 9.13 0.04 -5.30
CA ARG A 19 8.23 1.10 -5.82
C ARG A 19 7.26 0.54 -6.85
N LEU A 20 7.74 -0.30 -7.77
CA LEU A 20 6.89 -0.92 -8.78
C LEU A 20 5.81 -1.81 -8.14
N LEU A 21 6.19 -2.69 -7.21
CA LEU A 21 5.25 -3.55 -6.49
C LEU A 21 4.21 -2.72 -5.73
N TYR A 22 4.64 -1.64 -5.08
CA TYR A 22 3.74 -0.71 -4.40
C TYR A 22 2.72 -0.10 -5.35
N ASP A 23 3.15 0.41 -6.50
CA ASP A 23 2.26 1.00 -7.49
C ASP A 23 1.26 -0.01 -8.08
N LEU A 24 1.70 -1.23 -8.35
CA LEU A 24 0.84 -2.31 -8.84
C LEU A 24 -0.21 -2.71 -7.79
N ALA A 25 0.19 -2.86 -6.52
CA ALA A 25 -0.74 -3.15 -5.43
C ALA A 25 -1.70 -1.98 -5.17
N ARG A 26 -1.23 -0.74 -5.30
CA ARG A 26 -2.06 0.46 -5.16
C ARG A 26 -3.14 0.56 -6.23
N ARG A 27 -2.86 0.05 -7.44
CA ARG A 27 -3.83 -0.07 -8.55
C ARG A 27 -4.75 -1.30 -8.43
N GLY A 28 -4.48 -2.21 -7.49
CA GLY A 28 -5.21 -3.47 -7.32
C GLY A 28 -4.77 -4.58 -8.29
N GLU A 29 -3.68 -4.37 -9.03
CA GLU A 29 -3.14 -5.35 -9.97
C GLU A 29 -2.45 -6.50 -9.23
N LEU A 30 -1.77 -6.20 -8.12
CA LEU A 30 -1.13 -7.18 -7.25
C LEU A 30 -1.79 -7.27 -5.86
N PRO A 31 -1.74 -8.45 -5.21
CA PRO A 31 -2.14 -8.58 -3.82
C PRO A 31 -1.21 -7.78 -2.89
N ALA A 32 -1.74 -7.24 -1.80
CA ALA A 32 -0.93 -6.54 -0.80
C ALA A 32 0.10 -7.43 -0.08
N GLU A 33 -0.03 -8.76 -0.17
CA GLU A 33 0.97 -9.72 0.32
C GLU A 33 2.29 -9.69 -0.49
N ALA A 34 2.26 -9.14 -1.70
CA ALA A 34 3.49 -8.88 -2.47
C ALA A 34 4.32 -7.72 -1.90
N LEU A 35 3.73 -6.90 -1.00
CA LEU A 35 4.41 -5.80 -0.32
C LEU A 35 5.01 -6.27 1.00
N ASP A 36 6.06 -5.57 1.45
CA ASP A 36 6.51 -5.73 2.82
C ASP A 36 5.46 -5.20 3.82
N THR A 37 5.63 -5.53 5.10
CA THR A 37 4.66 -5.16 6.15
C THR A 37 4.48 -3.64 6.28
N LYS A 38 5.54 -2.85 6.05
CA LYS A 38 5.50 -1.40 6.20
C LYS A 38 4.73 -0.77 5.03
N ASP A 39 5.05 -1.17 3.81
CA ASP A 39 4.41 -0.71 2.59
C ASP A 39 2.94 -1.14 2.54
N ARG A 40 2.62 -2.37 2.97
CA ARG A 40 1.23 -2.82 3.12
C ARG A 40 0.44 -1.94 4.11
N SER A 41 1.03 -1.65 5.27
CA SER A 41 0.37 -0.79 6.28
C SER A 41 0.15 0.62 5.74
N ARG A 42 1.13 1.16 5.01
CA ARG A 42 1.01 2.45 4.33
C ARG A 42 -0.09 2.46 3.26
N LEU A 43 -0.16 1.42 2.44
CA LEU A 43 -1.21 1.30 1.41
C LEU A 43 -2.61 1.27 2.04
N PHE A 44 -2.79 0.51 3.12
CA PHE A 44 -4.10 0.44 3.80
C PHE A 44 -4.48 1.78 4.44
N ALA A 45 -3.51 2.50 5.03
CA ALA A 45 -3.73 3.85 5.52
C ALA A 45 -4.15 4.81 4.39
N GLU A 46 -3.44 4.81 3.26
CA GLU A 46 -3.76 5.67 2.11
C GLU A 46 -5.18 5.40 1.58
N LEU A 47 -5.58 4.13 1.45
CA LEU A 47 -6.93 3.79 1.00
C LEU A 47 -8.00 4.18 2.03
N TRP A 48 -7.72 4.00 3.32
CA TRP A 48 -8.62 4.45 4.39
C TRP A 48 -8.77 5.98 4.44
N GLU A 49 -7.68 6.72 4.22
CA GLU A 49 -7.68 8.19 4.13
C GLU A 49 -8.50 8.67 2.94
N ARG A 50 -8.51 7.91 1.84
CA ARG A 50 -9.41 8.12 0.69
C ARG A 50 -10.88 7.76 0.98
N GLY A 51 -11.20 7.33 2.20
CA GLY A 51 -12.55 7.03 2.65
C GLY A 51 -12.99 5.59 2.45
N TRP A 52 -12.09 4.69 2.04
CA TRP A 52 -12.44 3.30 1.74
C TRP A 52 -12.71 2.50 3.01
N THR A 53 -13.64 1.55 2.92
CA THR A 53 -13.98 0.60 3.98
C THR A 53 -13.03 -0.59 4.00
N ASP A 54 -13.00 -1.32 5.12
CA ASP A 54 -12.16 -2.52 5.27
C ASP A 54 -12.50 -3.58 4.20
N ALA A 55 -13.76 -3.64 3.75
CA ALA A 55 -14.25 -4.51 2.68
C ALA A 55 -13.70 -4.11 1.30
N GLU A 56 -13.78 -2.82 0.95
CA GLU A 56 -13.27 -2.32 -0.33
C GLU A 56 -11.76 -2.46 -0.43
N ILE A 57 -11.05 -2.14 0.66
CA ILE A 57 -9.60 -2.33 0.75
C ILE A 57 -9.25 -3.81 0.56
N GLY A 58 -9.98 -4.72 1.23
CA GLY A 58 -9.74 -6.15 1.12
C GLY A 58 -9.91 -6.67 -0.31
N VAL A 59 -11.01 -6.30 -0.98
CA VAL A 59 -11.26 -6.69 -2.37
C VAL A 59 -10.18 -6.12 -3.30
N HIS A 60 -9.88 -4.83 -3.19
CA HIS A 60 -8.92 -4.14 -4.05
C HIS A 60 -7.50 -4.66 -3.90
N THR A 61 -7.08 -4.95 -2.68
CA THR A 61 -5.74 -5.44 -2.37
C THR A 61 -5.65 -6.97 -2.32
N LYS A 62 -6.72 -7.67 -2.73
CA LYS A 62 -6.83 -9.14 -2.74
C LYS A 62 -6.42 -9.75 -1.40
N THR A 63 -6.86 -9.12 -0.30
CA THR A 63 -6.54 -9.46 1.08
C THR A 63 -7.84 -9.62 1.87
N THR A 64 -7.82 -10.46 2.92
CA THR A 64 -8.99 -10.64 3.77
C THR A 64 -9.30 -9.36 4.56
N THR A 65 -10.59 -9.09 4.75
CA THR A 65 -11.07 -7.98 5.58
C THR A 65 -10.56 -8.07 7.01
N PHE A 66 -10.36 -9.28 7.54
CA PHE A 66 -9.71 -9.52 8.83
C PHE A 66 -8.29 -8.95 8.88
N THR A 67 -7.47 -9.21 7.86
CA THR A 67 -6.10 -8.68 7.79
C THR A 67 -6.11 -7.15 7.69
N VAL A 68 -7.03 -6.58 6.91
CA VAL A 68 -7.19 -5.11 6.84
C VAL A 68 -7.55 -4.54 8.20
N ALA A 69 -8.57 -5.09 8.86
CA ALA A 69 -9.02 -4.64 10.18
C ALA A 69 -7.89 -4.71 11.22
N ARG A 70 -7.12 -5.80 11.24
CA ARG A 70 -5.99 -5.96 12.17
C ARG A 70 -4.87 -4.95 11.93
N VAL A 71 -4.58 -4.62 10.68
CA VAL A 71 -3.58 -3.59 10.34
C VAL A 71 -4.12 -2.20 10.69
N ARG A 72 -5.39 -1.93 10.39
CA ARG A 72 -6.09 -0.69 10.75
C ARG A 72 -6.07 -0.44 12.26
N GLU A 73 -6.33 -1.47 13.07
CA GLU A 73 -6.23 -1.41 14.53
C GLU A 73 -4.82 -1.08 15.01
N ARG A 74 -3.79 -1.69 14.43
CA ARG A 74 -2.38 -1.37 14.73
C ARG A 74 -2.02 0.08 14.39
N LEU A 75 -2.68 0.66 13.40
CA LEU A 75 -2.51 2.06 13.00
C LEU A 75 -3.38 3.03 13.83
N GLY A 76 -4.24 2.54 14.73
CA GLY A 76 -5.14 3.37 15.53
C GLY A 76 -6.29 4.00 14.73
N LEU A 77 -6.62 3.47 13.55
CA LEU A 77 -7.62 4.01 12.66
C LEU A 77 -9.02 3.46 12.97
N ALA A 78 -10.03 4.32 12.98
CA ALA A 78 -11.41 3.93 13.25
C ALA A 78 -12.00 3.08 12.10
N PRO A 79 -12.85 2.07 12.39
CA PRO A 79 -13.52 1.31 11.35
C PRO A 79 -14.44 2.22 10.53
N ARG A 80 -14.36 2.10 9.19
CA ARG A 80 -15.36 2.67 8.29
C ARG A 80 -16.32 1.57 7.89
N THR A 81 -17.56 1.68 8.34
CA THR A 81 -18.66 0.85 7.86
C THR A 81 -19.27 1.48 6.63
N ILE A 82 -19.70 0.66 5.67
CA ILE A 82 -20.47 1.13 4.53
C ILE A 82 -21.75 1.75 5.10
N THR A 83 -21.91 3.06 5.03
CA THR A 83 -23.22 3.68 5.21
C THR A 83 -24.04 3.30 3.99
N LYS A 84 -24.84 2.24 4.12
CA LYS A 84 -25.87 1.91 3.14
C LYS A 84 -26.85 3.09 3.11
N GLY A 85 -26.63 4.06 2.22
CA GLY A 85 -27.40 5.31 2.21
C GLY A 85 -26.94 6.34 1.20
N ALA A 86 -27.23 6.08 -0.09
CA ALA A 86 -27.59 7.03 -1.14
C ALA A 86 -27.95 6.16 -2.35
N ALA A 87 -29.21 5.74 -2.47
CA ALA A 87 -30.25 6.39 -3.27
C ALA A 87 -29.89 6.38 -4.77
#